data_AF-A0A1W5Z226-F1
#
_entry.id   AF-A0A1W5Z226-F1
#
_cell.length_a   1.000
_cell.length_b   1.000
_cell.length_c   1.000
_cell.angle_alpha   90.00
_cell.angle_beta   90.00
_cell.angle_gamma   90.00
#
_symmetry.space_group_name_H-M   'P 1'
#
loop_
_entity.id
_entity.type
_entity.pdbx_description
1 polymer ?
#
loop_
_entity_poly.entity_id
_entity_poly.type
_entity_poly.pdbx_seq_one_letter_code
_entity_poly.pdbx_strand_id
1 'polypeptide(L)'
;MTDALLDAVRQRLARSGDAPTPAGVAAALRAQGRLLGDAEVLGAAAELRGELVGTGVLEPLLADPEVTDVLVSAPDRVWVDRGGGLQLTGITFADVAAVRRLAQRLAAVAGRRLDDARPWVDARLPDGTRMHAVLPPVSVGSTCLSLRVVRPRAFSLAELVAAGTVPPGGDRILRAMVQARLSYLISGGTGAGKTTLLASLLGAVGADERIVLAEDSAELRPDHPHVVRLESRPANQEGAGRVTLRDLVRQALRMRPDRLVVGEVRGAEVAEMLAALNTGHEGGCGTVHANAAEHVPARLEALGTAAGLDRTALHSQLAAALSVVVHLVRDRAGRRRVADVHVLERDAAGLVFTVPALSWGADGFVHERGWARLESLIGGAM
;
A
#
# COMPACT_ATOMS: atom_id res chain seq x y z
N MET A 1 -33.79 18.32 -5.74
CA MET A 1 -34.92 17.46 -5.34
C MET A 1 -35.25 17.75 -3.87
N THR A 2 -36.48 17.59 -3.38
CA THR A 2 -36.78 17.81 -1.94
C THR A 2 -36.30 16.61 -1.11
N ASP A 3 -35.70 16.84 0.07
CA ASP A 3 -35.17 15.77 0.97
C ASP A 3 -36.18 14.64 1.23
N ALA A 4 -37.45 15.00 1.45
CA ALA A 4 -38.52 14.02 1.69
C ALA A 4 -38.74 13.04 0.51
N LEU A 5 -38.44 13.47 -0.71
CA LEU A 5 -38.62 12.66 -1.93
C LEU A 5 -37.46 11.67 -2.10
N LEU A 6 -36.22 12.13 -1.83
CA LEU A 6 -35.04 11.27 -1.75
C LEU A 6 -35.27 10.17 -0.70
N ASP A 7 -35.76 10.54 0.48
CA ASP A 7 -36.01 9.61 1.59
C ASP A 7 -37.04 8.52 1.24
N ALA A 8 -38.10 8.88 0.51
CA ALA A 8 -39.12 7.92 0.14
C ALA A 8 -38.65 6.93 -0.95
N VAL A 9 -37.85 7.41 -1.91
CA VAL A 9 -37.16 6.52 -2.88
C VAL A 9 -36.16 5.62 -2.15
N ARG A 10 -35.43 6.16 -1.18
CA ARG A 10 -34.46 5.44 -0.34
C ARG A 10 -35.11 4.30 0.44
N GLN A 11 -36.22 4.56 1.13
CA GLN A 11 -36.98 3.54 1.86
C GLN A 11 -37.50 2.42 0.96
N ARG A 12 -37.87 2.73 -0.28
CA ARG A 12 -38.34 1.73 -1.25
C ARG A 12 -37.21 0.81 -1.70
N LEU A 13 -36.08 1.39 -2.14
CA LEU A 13 -34.92 0.61 -2.58
C LEU A 13 -34.37 -0.26 -1.45
N ALA A 14 -34.35 0.26 -0.21
CA ALA A 14 -33.95 -0.51 0.96
C ALA A 14 -34.87 -1.70 1.26
N ARG A 15 -36.19 -1.60 0.98
CA ARG A 15 -37.14 -2.70 1.14
C ARG A 15 -37.06 -3.73 0.02
N SER A 16 -36.75 -3.32 -1.21
CA SER A 16 -36.64 -4.24 -2.33
C SER A 16 -35.28 -4.91 -2.44
N GLY A 17 -34.24 -4.33 -1.83
CA GLY A 17 -32.86 -4.80 -1.95
C GLY A 17 -32.21 -4.45 -3.29
N ASP A 18 -32.87 -3.63 -4.11
CA ASP A 18 -32.39 -3.25 -5.43
C ASP A 18 -31.28 -2.20 -5.34
N ALA A 19 -30.29 -2.32 -6.23
CA ALA A 19 -29.29 -1.27 -6.41
C ALA A 19 -29.94 0.04 -6.93
N PRO A 20 -29.48 1.22 -6.48
CA PRO A 20 -29.99 2.53 -6.89
C PRO A 20 -29.53 2.88 -8.31
N THR A 21 -30.02 2.14 -9.28
CA THR A 21 -29.79 2.39 -10.71
C THR A 21 -30.67 3.54 -11.21
N PRO A 22 -30.28 4.24 -12.30
CA PRO A 22 -31.16 5.24 -12.91
C PRO A 22 -32.56 4.71 -13.24
N ALA A 23 -32.65 3.45 -13.69
CA ALA A 23 -33.91 2.77 -13.94
C ALA A 23 -34.73 2.53 -12.65
N GLY A 24 -34.08 2.07 -11.57
CA GLY A 24 -34.74 1.85 -10.28
C GLY A 24 -35.24 3.14 -9.62
N VAL A 25 -34.44 4.21 -9.71
CA VAL A 25 -34.81 5.54 -9.20
C VAL A 25 -35.93 6.15 -10.03
N ALA A 26 -35.88 6.05 -11.37
CA ALA A 26 -36.99 6.46 -12.23
C ALA A 26 -38.28 5.71 -11.90
N ALA A 27 -38.21 4.39 -11.66
CA ALA A 27 -39.37 3.57 -11.31
C ALA A 27 -39.96 3.98 -9.94
N ALA A 28 -39.11 4.25 -8.95
CA ALA A 28 -39.53 4.71 -7.64
C ALA A 28 -40.18 6.10 -7.68
N LEU A 29 -39.61 7.03 -8.45
CA LEU A 29 -40.15 8.38 -8.64
C LEU A 29 -41.49 8.38 -9.40
N ARG A 30 -41.60 7.58 -10.47
CA ARG A 30 -42.86 7.39 -11.21
C ARG A 30 -43.96 6.84 -10.32
N ALA A 31 -43.64 5.90 -9.44
CA ALA A 31 -44.61 5.34 -8.51
C ALA A 31 -45.08 6.33 -7.43
N GLN A 32 -44.38 7.46 -7.26
CA GLN A 32 -44.84 8.59 -6.43
C GLN A 32 -45.53 9.70 -7.24
N GLY A 33 -45.86 9.44 -8.51
CA GLY A 33 -46.59 10.38 -9.36
C GLY A 33 -45.76 11.55 -9.88
N ARG A 34 -44.42 11.47 -9.85
CA ARG A 34 -43.53 12.51 -10.39
C ARG A 34 -42.84 12.07 -11.67
N LEU A 35 -42.87 12.96 -12.67
CA LEU A 35 -42.08 12.90 -13.89
C LEU A 35 -40.96 13.94 -13.76
N LEU A 36 -39.73 13.47 -13.64
CA LEU A 36 -38.51 14.30 -13.65
C LEU A 36 -37.79 14.10 -14.99
N GLY A 37 -37.01 15.09 -15.41
CA GLY A 37 -36.20 14.98 -16.62
C GLY A 37 -35.05 13.98 -16.45
N ASP A 38 -34.53 13.42 -17.55
CA ASP A 38 -33.47 12.40 -17.51
C ASP A 38 -32.23 12.86 -16.73
N ALA A 39 -31.85 14.13 -16.84
CA ALA A 39 -30.73 14.71 -16.09
C ALA A 39 -30.99 14.75 -14.56
N GLU A 40 -32.22 15.04 -14.15
CA GLU A 40 -32.62 15.06 -12.73
C GLU A 40 -32.69 13.64 -12.16
N VAL A 41 -33.18 12.68 -12.95
CA VAL A 41 -33.18 11.26 -12.59
C VAL A 41 -31.76 10.72 -12.45
N LEU A 42 -30.86 11.07 -13.38
CA LEU A 42 -29.44 10.70 -13.31
C LEU A 42 -28.75 11.31 -12.08
N GLY A 43 -29.02 12.59 -11.78
CA GLY A 43 -28.52 13.25 -10.57
C GLY A 43 -29.02 12.59 -9.29
N ALA A 44 -30.34 12.36 -9.19
CA ALA A 44 -30.96 11.69 -8.05
C ALA A 44 -30.45 10.25 -7.86
N ALA A 45 -30.23 9.51 -8.96
CA ALA A 45 -29.67 8.17 -8.90
C ALA A 45 -28.20 8.16 -8.46
N ALA A 46 -27.40 9.13 -8.92
CA ALA A 46 -26.03 9.28 -8.45
C ALA A 46 -25.97 9.64 -6.96
N GLU A 47 -26.84 10.55 -6.50
CA GLU A 47 -26.97 10.96 -5.10
C GLU A 47 -27.40 9.79 -4.20
N LEU A 48 -28.50 9.11 -4.55
CA LEU A 48 -28.99 7.93 -3.83
C LEU A 48 -27.98 6.79 -3.83
N ARG A 49 -27.27 6.58 -4.94
CA ARG A 49 -26.19 5.59 -5.01
C ARG A 49 -25.03 5.96 -4.10
N GLY A 50 -24.62 7.23 -4.10
CA GLY A 50 -23.63 7.77 -3.19
C GLY A 50 -24.00 7.54 -1.73
N GLU A 51 -25.26 7.69 -1.35
CA GLU A 51 -25.69 7.57 0.05
C GLU A 51 -26.01 6.13 0.50
N LEU A 52 -26.65 5.34 -0.37
CA LEU A 52 -27.11 3.98 -0.07
C LEU A 52 -25.98 2.94 -0.18
N VAL A 53 -25.05 3.16 -1.11
CA VAL A 53 -24.02 2.17 -1.46
C VAL A 53 -22.61 2.78 -1.46
N GLY A 54 -22.49 4.08 -1.72
CA GLY A 54 -21.23 4.81 -1.80
C GLY A 54 -20.81 5.47 -0.49
N THR A 55 -19.96 6.49 -0.60
CA THR A 55 -19.33 7.16 0.54
C THR A 55 -20.07 8.42 1.01
N GLY A 56 -21.27 8.64 0.48
CA GLY A 56 -22.18 9.73 0.83
C GLY A 56 -21.54 11.09 0.57
N VAL A 57 -21.57 11.95 1.58
CA VAL A 57 -21.00 13.31 1.53
C VAL A 57 -19.50 13.34 1.23
N LEU A 58 -18.79 12.22 1.37
CA LEU A 58 -17.36 12.12 1.07
C LEU A 58 -17.07 11.83 -0.40
N GLU A 59 -18.07 11.46 -1.19
CA GLU A 59 -17.91 11.05 -2.59
C GLU A 59 -17.12 12.08 -3.43
N PRO A 60 -17.36 13.40 -3.34
CA PRO A 60 -16.59 14.37 -4.10
C PRO A 60 -15.10 14.38 -3.76
N LEU A 61 -14.74 14.14 -2.50
CA LEU A 61 -13.34 14.06 -2.07
C LEU A 61 -12.68 12.79 -2.59
N LEU A 62 -13.39 11.66 -2.56
CA LEU A 62 -12.83 10.39 -3.03
C LEU A 62 -12.74 10.32 -4.55
N ALA A 63 -13.60 11.04 -5.27
CA ALA A 63 -13.51 11.17 -6.73
C ALA A 63 -12.30 12.02 -7.17
N ASP A 64 -11.92 13.04 -6.40
CA ASP A 64 -10.81 13.96 -6.70
C ASP A 64 -9.48 13.21 -6.91
N PRO A 65 -8.87 13.28 -8.11
CA PRO A 65 -7.66 12.55 -8.45
C PRO A 65 -6.43 12.89 -7.61
N GLU A 66 -6.41 14.05 -6.97
CA GLU A 66 -5.29 14.47 -6.14
C GLU A 66 -5.40 13.96 -4.70
N VAL A 67 -6.58 13.53 -4.27
CA VAL A 67 -6.82 13.09 -2.89
C VAL A 67 -6.20 11.72 -2.62
N THR A 68 -5.37 11.66 -1.57
CA THR A 68 -4.75 10.43 -1.07
C THR A 68 -5.44 9.90 0.18
N ASP A 69 -5.90 10.81 1.05
CA ASP A 69 -6.47 10.47 2.36
C ASP A 69 -7.65 11.38 2.68
N VAL A 70 -8.71 10.79 3.26
CA VAL A 70 -9.87 11.50 3.83
C VAL A 70 -10.08 11.00 5.26
N LEU A 71 -9.99 11.91 6.23
CA LEU A 71 -10.09 11.58 7.66
C LEU A 71 -11.29 12.30 8.29
N VAL A 72 -12.17 11.55 8.94
CA VAL A 72 -13.30 12.10 9.71
C VAL A 72 -13.01 11.85 11.19
N SER A 73 -12.86 12.92 11.96
CA SER A 73 -12.64 12.85 13.41
C SER A 73 -13.89 13.26 14.21
N ALA A 74 -14.77 14.03 13.60
CA ALA A 74 -16.03 14.50 14.16
C ALA A 74 -16.97 14.91 13.01
N PRO A 75 -18.28 15.13 13.26
CA PRO A 75 -19.22 15.55 12.22
C PRO A 75 -18.82 16.84 11.50
N ASP A 76 -18.16 17.75 12.20
CA ASP A 76 -17.67 19.04 11.70
C ASP A 76 -16.17 19.04 11.36
N ARG A 77 -15.49 17.89 11.44
CA ARG A 77 -14.03 17.76 11.22
C ARG A 77 -13.71 16.67 10.22
N VAL A 78 -13.79 17.05 8.94
CA VAL A 78 -13.37 16.25 7.80
C VAL A 78 -12.10 16.84 7.21
N TRP A 79 -11.02 16.07 7.23
CA TRP A 79 -9.71 16.43 6.71
C TRP A 79 -9.43 15.70 5.40
N VAL A 80 -8.62 16.31 4.55
CA VAL A 80 -8.15 15.73 3.30
C VAL A 80 -6.65 15.94 3.16
N ASP A 81 -5.94 14.97 2.59
CA ASP A 81 -4.55 15.13 2.12
C ASP A 81 -4.52 14.95 0.60
N ARG A 82 -3.82 15.86 -0.08
CA ARG A 82 -3.54 15.83 -1.53
C ARG A 82 -2.05 15.65 -1.86
N GLY A 83 -1.28 15.15 -0.90
CA GLY A 83 0.18 15.04 -0.94
C GLY A 83 0.93 16.21 -0.29
N GLY A 84 0.23 17.30 0.04
CA GLY A 84 0.77 18.48 0.72
C GLY A 84 0.63 18.47 2.24
N GLY A 85 -0.02 17.44 2.81
CA GLY A 85 -0.39 17.38 4.22
C GLY A 85 -1.88 17.62 4.45
N LEU A 86 -2.33 17.41 5.70
CA LEU A 86 -3.74 17.45 6.07
C LEU A 86 -4.32 18.87 6.06
N GLN A 87 -5.48 19.02 5.42
CA GLN A 87 -6.23 20.26 5.31
C GLN A 87 -7.69 20.03 5.74
N LEU A 88 -8.25 20.94 6.54
CA LEU A 88 -9.66 20.89 6.93
C LEU A 88 -10.54 21.27 5.74
N THR A 89 -11.60 20.50 5.50
CA THR A 89 -12.57 20.72 4.43
C THR A 89 -13.83 21.43 4.93
N GLY A 90 -14.66 21.93 4.02
CA GLY A 90 -15.99 22.45 4.34
C GLY A 90 -17.08 21.37 4.45
N ILE A 91 -16.74 20.08 4.29
CA ILE A 91 -17.71 18.99 4.35
C ILE A 91 -18.05 18.68 5.80
N THR A 92 -19.35 18.59 6.09
CA THR A 92 -19.86 18.26 7.41
C THR A 92 -20.90 17.14 7.34
N PHE A 93 -21.05 16.42 8.45
CA PHE A 93 -22.11 15.47 8.70
C PHE A 93 -23.18 16.10 9.58
N ALA A 94 -24.43 15.62 9.44
CA ALA A 94 -25.55 16.11 10.24
C ALA A 94 -25.34 15.93 11.75
N ASP A 95 -24.82 14.78 12.17
CA ASP A 95 -24.58 14.44 13.57
C ASP A 95 -23.55 13.30 13.71
N VAL A 96 -23.19 12.98 14.96
CA VAL A 96 -22.29 11.85 15.29
C VAL A 96 -22.86 10.52 14.81
N ALA A 97 -24.18 10.37 14.84
CA ALA A 97 -24.85 9.15 14.40
C ALA A 97 -24.72 8.94 12.88
N ALA A 98 -24.64 10.01 12.09
CA ALA A 98 -24.45 9.95 10.64
C ALA A 98 -23.06 9.40 10.29
N VAL A 99 -22.01 9.82 11.00
CA VAL A 99 -20.65 9.28 10.82
C VAL A 99 -20.64 7.78 11.16
N ARG A 100 -21.26 7.39 12.29
CA ARG A 100 -21.40 5.98 12.67
C ARG A 100 -22.12 5.16 11.60
N ARG A 101 -23.29 5.64 11.14
CA ARG A 101 -24.06 4.95 10.10
C ARG A 101 -23.25 4.79 8.81
N LEU A 102 -22.49 5.80 8.40
CA LEU A 102 -21.61 5.70 7.22
C LEU A 102 -20.55 4.62 7.41
N ALA A 103 -19.79 4.66 8.51
CA ALA A 103 -18.74 3.69 8.79
C ALA A 103 -19.28 2.24 8.82
N GLN A 104 -20.45 2.03 9.42
CA GLN A 104 -21.10 0.72 9.47
C GLN A 104 -21.56 0.23 8.09
N ARG A 105 -22.14 1.11 7.27
CA ARG A 105 -22.51 0.77 5.88
C ARG A 105 -21.28 0.38 5.06
N LEU A 106 -20.23 1.19 5.11
CA LEU A 106 -18.99 0.91 4.37
C LEU A 106 -18.33 -0.39 4.84
N ALA A 107 -18.37 -0.68 6.14
CA ALA A 107 -17.90 -1.96 6.67
C ALA A 107 -18.72 -3.14 6.11
N ALA A 108 -20.05 -3.02 6.09
CA ALA A 108 -20.94 -4.04 5.56
C ALA A 108 -20.72 -4.28 4.05
N VAL A 109 -20.55 -3.22 3.27
CA VAL A 109 -20.20 -3.30 1.84
C VAL A 109 -18.88 -4.06 1.63
N ALA A 110 -17.91 -3.88 2.52
CA ALA A 110 -16.64 -4.61 2.51
C ALA A 110 -16.72 -6.02 3.15
N GLY A 111 -17.92 -6.52 3.48
CA GLY A 111 -18.11 -7.83 4.13
C GLY A 111 -17.57 -7.90 5.55
N ARG A 112 -17.44 -6.76 6.24
CA ARG A 112 -16.94 -6.65 7.60
C ARG A 112 -18.04 -6.20 8.56
N ARG A 113 -17.82 -6.47 9.85
CA ARG A 113 -18.72 -6.13 10.94
C ARG A 113 -18.12 -4.98 11.75
N LEU A 114 -18.92 -3.96 12.01
CA LEU A 114 -18.59 -2.80 12.84
C LEU A 114 -19.79 -2.47 13.74
N ASP A 115 -19.67 -2.74 15.04
CA ASP A 115 -20.72 -2.52 16.04
C ASP A 115 -20.13 -2.41 17.44
N ASP A 116 -20.97 -2.33 18.47
CA ASP A 116 -20.49 -2.13 19.85
C ASP A 116 -19.70 -3.33 20.39
N ALA A 117 -19.86 -4.53 19.80
CA ALA A 117 -19.07 -5.70 20.15
C ALA A 117 -17.74 -5.77 19.37
N ARG A 118 -17.67 -5.15 18.19
CA ARG A 118 -16.46 -4.96 17.37
C ARG A 118 -16.30 -3.47 17.03
N PRO A 119 -15.77 -2.67 17.98
CA PRO A 119 -15.77 -1.21 17.85
C PRO A 119 -14.68 -0.67 16.93
N TRP A 120 -13.98 -1.51 16.17
CA TRP A 120 -13.12 -1.06 15.07
C TRP A 120 -13.12 -2.05 13.92
N VAL A 121 -12.73 -1.58 12.74
CA VAL A 121 -12.65 -2.40 11.53
C VAL A 121 -11.58 -1.88 10.58
N ASP A 122 -10.86 -2.81 9.96
CA ASP A 122 -10.06 -2.58 8.76
C ASP A 122 -10.76 -3.25 7.57
N ALA A 123 -10.92 -2.50 6.49
CA ALA A 123 -11.70 -2.91 5.33
C ALA A 123 -11.11 -2.37 4.02
N ARG A 124 -11.45 -3.03 2.92
CA ARG A 124 -11.18 -2.57 1.56
C ARG A 124 -12.50 -2.42 0.83
N LEU A 125 -12.78 -1.21 0.38
CA LEU A 125 -13.97 -0.89 -0.38
C LEU A 125 -13.85 -1.43 -1.82
N PRO A 126 -14.97 -1.59 -2.56
CA PRO A 126 -14.96 -2.17 -3.91
C PRO A 126 -14.09 -1.41 -4.92
N ASP A 127 -13.90 -0.11 -4.73
CA ASP A 127 -13.02 0.75 -5.53
C ASP A 127 -11.52 0.58 -5.18
N GLY A 128 -11.21 -0.22 -4.16
CA GLY A 128 -9.86 -0.45 -3.65
C GLY A 128 -9.43 0.50 -2.54
N THR A 129 -10.26 1.49 -2.18
CA THR A 129 -10.02 2.41 -1.06
C THR A 129 -9.92 1.62 0.24
N ARG A 130 -8.89 1.92 1.03
CA ARG A 130 -8.74 1.33 2.37
C ARG A 130 -9.50 2.13 3.37
N MET A 131 -10.20 1.44 4.26
CA MET A 131 -10.96 2.04 5.33
C MET A 131 -10.50 1.49 6.66
N HIS A 132 -10.25 2.40 7.60
CA HIS A 132 -10.20 2.09 9.02
C HIS A 132 -11.29 2.89 9.74
N ALA A 133 -12.04 2.27 10.64
CA ALA A 133 -13.02 2.98 11.46
C ALA A 133 -12.97 2.53 12.92
N VAL A 134 -13.28 3.45 13.83
CA VAL A 134 -13.35 3.22 15.28
C VAL A 134 -14.62 3.87 15.84
N LEU A 135 -15.39 3.13 16.63
CA LEU A 135 -16.62 3.56 17.28
C LEU A 135 -16.36 4.03 18.73
N PRO A 136 -17.20 4.93 19.27
CA PRO A 136 -17.27 5.17 20.70
C PRO A 136 -17.65 3.89 21.46
N PRO A 137 -17.18 3.72 22.71
CA PRO A 137 -16.37 4.66 23.49
C PRO A 137 -14.85 4.56 23.23
N VAL A 138 -14.39 3.69 22.32
CA VAL A 138 -12.95 3.55 22.01
C VAL A 138 -12.42 4.85 21.39
N SER A 139 -13.18 5.44 20.48
CA SER A 139 -13.00 6.83 20.08
C SER A 139 -13.84 7.75 20.97
N VAL A 140 -13.21 8.77 21.54
CA VAL A 140 -13.91 9.71 22.43
C VAL A 140 -14.71 10.72 21.59
N GLY A 141 -16.01 10.86 21.88
CA GLY A 141 -16.89 11.89 21.32
C GLY A 141 -17.55 11.56 19.98
N SER A 142 -16.86 10.91 19.04
CA SER A 142 -17.42 10.55 17.73
C SER A 142 -16.80 9.28 17.17
N THR A 143 -17.49 8.64 16.21
CA THR A 143 -16.85 7.66 15.32
C THR A 143 -15.73 8.34 14.54
N CYS A 144 -14.58 7.69 14.46
CA CYS A 144 -13.46 8.10 13.61
C CYS A 144 -13.41 7.23 12.36
N LEU A 145 -13.17 7.83 11.19
CA LEU A 145 -13.08 7.15 9.90
C LEU A 145 -11.83 7.63 9.17
N SER A 146 -11.00 6.72 8.67
CA SER A 146 -9.84 7.00 7.84
C SER A 146 -9.98 6.26 6.52
N LEU A 147 -10.05 7.01 5.43
CA LEU A 147 -10.11 6.47 4.07
C LEU A 147 -8.82 6.82 3.35
N ARG A 148 -8.12 5.80 2.83
CA ARG A 148 -6.90 5.97 2.04
C ARG A 148 -7.16 5.49 0.62
N VAL A 149 -7.19 6.43 -0.31
CA VAL A 149 -7.43 6.17 -1.72
C VAL A 149 -6.12 5.71 -2.33
N VAL A 150 -6.06 4.43 -2.69
CA VAL A 150 -4.87 3.86 -3.32
C VAL A 150 -5.05 3.98 -4.83
N ARG A 151 -4.39 4.98 -5.44
CA ARG A 151 -4.32 5.15 -6.90
C ARG A 151 -2.94 4.69 -7.38
N PRO A 152 -2.76 3.39 -7.67
CA PRO A 152 -1.46 2.91 -8.08
C PRO A 152 -1.16 3.40 -9.50
N ARG A 153 -0.15 4.27 -9.63
CA ARG A 153 0.51 4.58 -10.89
C ARG A 153 1.87 3.90 -10.90
N ALA A 154 2.12 3.06 -11.89
CA ALA A 154 3.47 2.57 -12.16
C ALA A 154 4.27 3.73 -12.75
N PHE A 155 5.34 4.13 -12.07
CA PHE A 155 6.33 5.05 -12.63
C PHE A 155 7.40 4.22 -13.31
N SER A 156 7.90 4.71 -14.44
CA SER A 156 9.14 4.22 -15.02
C SER A 156 10.33 4.79 -14.23
N LEU A 157 11.48 4.10 -14.29
CA LEU A 157 12.72 4.66 -13.72
C LEU A 157 13.10 6.01 -14.34
N ALA A 158 12.79 6.22 -15.62
CA ALA A 158 13.02 7.48 -16.31
C ALA A 158 12.16 8.62 -15.71
N GLU A 159 10.89 8.35 -15.41
CA GLU A 159 10.03 9.31 -14.70
C GLU A 159 10.55 9.60 -13.28
N LEU A 160 11.09 8.59 -12.58
CA LEU A 160 11.69 8.81 -11.25
C LEU A 160 12.97 9.64 -11.30
N VAL A 161 13.76 9.54 -12.37
CA VAL A 161 14.90 10.45 -12.63
C VAL A 161 14.39 11.86 -12.91
N ALA A 162 13.39 12.01 -13.78
CA ALA A 162 12.79 13.31 -14.08
C ALA A 162 12.16 13.99 -12.84
N ALA A 163 11.61 13.20 -11.92
CA ALA A 163 11.05 13.68 -10.65
C ALA A 163 12.12 13.97 -9.58
N GLY A 164 13.39 13.68 -9.84
CA GLY A 164 14.49 13.85 -8.89
C GLY A 164 14.46 12.85 -7.72
N THR A 165 13.75 11.72 -7.87
CA THR A 165 13.78 10.62 -6.90
C THR A 165 15.01 9.74 -7.08
N VAL A 166 15.46 9.57 -8.32
CA VAL A 166 16.71 8.88 -8.69
C VAL A 166 17.65 9.93 -9.27
N PRO A 167 18.95 9.97 -8.93
CA PRO A 167 19.85 10.97 -9.46
C PRO A 167 20.12 10.70 -10.95
N PRO A 168 20.60 11.70 -11.73
CA PRO A 168 20.95 11.50 -13.12
C PRO A 168 21.89 10.30 -13.33
N GLY A 169 21.57 9.44 -14.29
CA GLY A 169 22.31 8.20 -14.59
C GLY A 169 22.14 7.06 -13.57
N GLY A 170 21.51 7.32 -12.42
CA GLY A 170 21.26 6.30 -11.39
C GLY A 170 20.31 5.20 -11.83
N ASP A 171 19.43 5.48 -12.79
CA ASP A 171 18.54 4.49 -13.40
C ASP A 171 19.31 3.36 -14.10
N ARG A 172 20.48 3.64 -14.69
CA ARG A 172 21.32 2.61 -15.32
C ARG A 172 21.81 1.59 -14.31
N ILE A 173 22.35 2.07 -13.19
CA ILE A 173 22.84 1.19 -12.11
C ILE A 173 21.69 0.39 -11.51
N LEU A 174 20.56 1.04 -11.24
CA LEU A 174 19.38 0.35 -10.71
C LEU A 174 18.82 -0.70 -11.67
N ARG A 175 18.84 -0.46 -12.99
CA ARG A 175 18.48 -1.47 -14.00
C ARG A 175 19.49 -2.61 -14.03
N ALA A 176 20.78 -2.30 -13.97
CA ALA A 176 21.83 -3.30 -13.96
C ALA A 176 21.71 -4.24 -12.74
N MET A 177 21.35 -3.70 -11.56
CA MET A 177 21.02 -4.52 -10.38
C MET A 177 19.85 -5.48 -10.63
N VAL A 178 18.78 -5.02 -11.28
CA VAL A 178 17.61 -5.84 -11.60
C VAL A 178 17.97 -6.94 -12.62
N GLN A 179 18.72 -6.58 -13.66
CA GLN A 179 19.16 -7.48 -14.73
C GLN A 179 20.15 -8.55 -14.23
N ALA A 180 21.06 -8.18 -13.33
CA ALA A 180 21.97 -9.09 -12.65
C ALA A 180 21.29 -9.96 -11.59
N ARG A 181 19.95 -9.87 -11.46
CA ARG A 181 19.14 -10.63 -10.49
C ARG A 181 19.65 -10.51 -9.06
N LEU A 182 20.14 -9.33 -8.69
CA LEU A 182 20.55 -9.08 -7.31
C LEU A 182 19.34 -9.12 -6.40
N SER A 183 19.47 -9.77 -5.25
CA SER A 183 18.50 -9.65 -4.18
C SER A 183 18.68 -8.32 -3.47
N TYR A 184 17.59 -7.57 -3.28
CA TYR A 184 17.67 -6.24 -2.69
C TYR A 184 16.49 -5.90 -1.76
N LEU A 185 16.77 -5.07 -0.76
CA LEU A 185 15.75 -4.45 0.07
C LEU A 185 15.73 -2.95 -0.16
N ILE A 186 14.52 -2.40 -0.29
CA ILE A 186 14.30 -0.97 -0.30
C ILE A 186 13.92 -0.52 1.11
N SER A 187 14.75 0.32 1.70
CA SER A 187 14.55 0.83 3.06
C SER A 187 14.21 2.32 3.07
N GLY A 188 13.68 2.80 4.20
CA GLY A 188 13.29 4.20 4.38
C GLY A 188 12.08 4.39 5.28
N GLY A 189 11.85 5.65 5.68
CA GLY A 189 10.74 6.05 6.53
C GLY A 189 9.35 5.87 5.88
N THR A 190 8.30 6.05 6.67
CA THR A 190 6.92 6.16 6.16
C THR A 190 6.81 7.30 5.14
N GLY A 191 6.17 7.03 4.00
CA GLY A 191 5.97 8.04 2.95
C GLY A 191 7.22 8.42 2.15
N ALA A 192 8.35 7.72 2.32
CA ALA A 192 9.59 7.96 1.57
C ALA A 192 9.53 7.50 0.09
N GLY A 193 8.49 6.75 -0.31
CA GLY A 193 8.32 6.27 -1.70
C GLY A 193 8.87 4.87 -1.99
N LYS A 194 9.15 4.05 -0.95
CA LYS A 194 9.67 2.68 -1.10
C LYS A 194 8.88 1.83 -2.09
N THR A 195 7.56 1.76 -1.92
CA THR A 195 6.64 1.00 -2.77
C THR A 195 6.65 1.49 -4.21
N THR A 196 6.79 2.81 -4.41
CA THR A 196 6.88 3.42 -5.74
C THR A 196 8.16 3.02 -6.45
N LEU A 197 9.31 3.10 -5.78
CA LEU A 197 10.58 2.66 -6.35
C LEU A 197 10.56 1.15 -6.63
N LEU A 198 10.04 0.35 -5.70
CA LEU A 198 9.90 -1.10 -5.88
C LEU A 198 9.07 -1.44 -7.11
N ALA A 199 7.89 -0.83 -7.29
CA ALA A 199 7.06 -1.03 -8.47
C ALA A 199 7.79 -0.66 -9.77
N SER A 200 8.58 0.42 -9.74
CA SER A 200 9.35 0.90 -10.91
C SER A 200 10.49 -0.06 -11.28
N LEU A 201 11.20 -0.60 -10.29
CA LEU A 201 12.25 -1.61 -10.52
C LEU A 201 11.67 -2.93 -11.02
N LEU A 202 10.52 -3.35 -10.49
CA LEU A 202 9.82 -4.55 -10.95
C LEU A 202 9.27 -4.40 -12.36
N GLY A 203 8.93 -3.20 -12.82
CA GLY A 203 8.61 -2.93 -14.22
C GLY A 203 9.83 -2.98 -15.16
N ALA A 204 11.05 -3.00 -14.62
CA ALA A 204 12.28 -3.18 -15.40
C ALA A 204 12.76 -4.65 -15.46
N VAL A 205 12.04 -5.57 -14.81
CA VAL A 205 12.29 -7.02 -14.90
C VAL A 205 12.00 -7.52 -16.32
N GLY A 206 12.71 -8.56 -16.76
CA GLY A 206 12.52 -9.14 -18.09
C GLY A 206 11.11 -9.72 -18.26
N ALA A 207 10.46 -9.45 -19.40
CA ALA A 207 9.06 -9.82 -19.65
C ALA A 207 8.79 -11.34 -19.63
N ASP A 208 9.84 -12.16 -19.71
CA ASP A 208 9.84 -13.62 -19.60
C ASP A 208 9.86 -14.13 -18.15
N GLU A 209 10.10 -13.26 -17.17
CA GLU A 209 10.16 -13.61 -15.76
C GLU A 209 8.79 -13.51 -15.07
N ARG A 210 8.46 -14.47 -14.22
CA ARG A 210 7.24 -14.46 -13.41
C ARG A 210 7.48 -13.81 -12.04
N ILE A 211 6.75 -12.74 -11.76
CA ILE A 211 6.80 -12.03 -10.47
C ILE A 211 5.65 -12.50 -9.58
N VAL A 212 5.94 -12.95 -8.36
CA VAL A 212 4.93 -13.25 -7.34
C VAL A 212 5.08 -12.27 -6.16
N LEU A 213 4.09 -11.39 -6.02
CA LEU A 213 4.00 -10.38 -4.97
C LEU A 213 3.21 -10.91 -3.80
N ALA A 214 3.78 -10.87 -2.60
CA ALA A 214 3.09 -11.11 -1.35
C ALA A 214 2.97 -9.79 -0.59
N GLU A 215 1.75 -9.31 -0.37
CA GLU A 215 1.47 -8.04 0.29
C GLU A 215 0.45 -8.24 1.42
N ASP A 216 0.56 -7.48 2.50
CA ASP A 216 -0.53 -7.44 3.47
C ASP A 216 -1.77 -6.76 2.91
N SER A 217 -1.54 -5.71 2.14
CA SER A 217 -2.59 -4.99 1.46
C SER A 217 -2.09 -4.67 0.06
N ALA A 218 -2.85 -5.05 -0.95
CA ALA A 218 -2.33 -5.18 -2.31
C ALA A 218 -2.20 -3.80 -3.01
N GLU A 219 -1.03 -3.17 -2.86
CA GLU A 219 -0.68 -1.80 -3.24
C GLU A 219 0.15 -1.76 -4.54
N LEU A 220 1.15 -2.65 -4.65
CA LEU A 220 2.06 -2.70 -5.79
C LEU A 220 1.32 -3.06 -7.08
N ARG A 221 1.59 -2.27 -8.13
CA ARG A 221 1.18 -2.51 -9.53
C ARG A 221 2.36 -2.20 -10.44
N PRO A 222 3.38 -3.07 -10.51
CA PRO A 222 4.44 -2.89 -11.51
C PRO A 222 3.86 -3.05 -12.92
N ASP A 223 4.40 -2.28 -13.86
CA ASP A 223 4.08 -2.41 -15.29
C ASP A 223 4.87 -3.60 -15.87
N HIS A 224 4.32 -4.80 -15.70
CA HIS A 224 4.95 -6.05 -16.10
C HIS A 224 3.89 -7.07 -16.53
N PRO A 225 4.07 -7.82 -17.63
CA PRO A 225 3.03 -8.69 -18.19
C PRO A 225 2.70 -9.89 -17.30
N HIS A 226 3.65 -10.40 -16.50
CA HIS A 226 3.47 -11.61 -15.70
C HIS A 226 3.59 -11.39 -14.19
N VAL A 227 2.59 -10.74 -13.60
CA VAL A 227 2.56 -10.44 -12.15
C VAL A 227 1.41 -11.17 -11.47
N VAL A 228 1.75 -11.99 -10.48
CA VAL A 228 0.78 -12.63 -9.59
C VAL A 228 0.78 -11.89 -8.26
N ARG A 229 -0.41 -11.56 -7.76
CA ARG A 229 -0.57 -10.70 -6.59
C ARG A 229 -1.33 -11.44 -5.51
N LEU A 230 -0.67 -11.67 -4.39
CA LEU A 230 -1.19 -12.33 -3.20
C LEU A 230 -1.41 -11.26 -2.11
N GLU A 231 -2.57 -11.30 -1.47
CA GLU A 231 -2.95 -10.36 -0.41
C GLU A 231 -3.26 -11.13 0.87
N SER A 232 -2.84 -10.59 2.01
CA SER A 232 -3.10 -11.22 3.30
C SER A 232 -4.57 -11.05 3.64
N ARG A 233 -5.08 -11.94 4.50
CA ARG A 233 -6.49 -11.96 4.85
C ARG A 233 -6.63 -12.04 6.35
N PRO A 234 -7.29 -11.07 7.02
CA PRO A 234 -7.60 -11.23 8.43
C PRO A 234 -8.58 -12.39 8.63
N ALA A 235 -8.67 -12.88 9.86
CA ALA A 235 -9.65 -13.89 10.22
C ALA A 235 -11.09 -13.44 9.89
N ASN A 236 -11.98 -14.40 9.67
CA ASN A 236 -13.42 -14.16 9.59
C ASN A 236 -13.97 -13.75 10.98
N GLN A 237 -15.29 -13.55 11.05
CA GLN A 237 -15.94 -13.17 12.31
C GLN A 237 -15.80 -14.22 13.42
N GLU A 238 -15.57 -15.49 13.08
CA GLU A 238 -15.38 -16.59 14.04
C GLU A 238 -13.90 -16.77 14.43
N GLY A 239 -12.99 -15.92 13.92
CA GLY A 239 -11.56 -16.04 14.18
C GLY A 239 -10.85 -17.07 13.27
N ALA A 240 -11.54 -17.67 12.32
CA ALA A 240 -11.02 -18.67 11.41
C ALA A 240 -10.50 -18.09 10.08
N GLY A 241 -9.65 -18.83 9.38
CA GLY A 241 -9.26 -18.52 8.00
C GLY A 241 -8.34 -17.31 7.83
N ARG A 242 -7.62 -16.89 8.89
CA ARG A 242 -6.53 -15.91 8.77
C ARG A 242 -5.45 -16.44 7.82
N VAL A 243 -5.02 -15.61 6.88
CA VAL A 243 -3.88 -15.86 5.99
C VAL A 243 -2.88 -14.74 6.25
N THR A 244 -1.74 -15.07 6.81
CA THR A 244 -0.68 -14.11 7.15
C THR A 244 0.26 -13.88 5.98
N LEU A 245 1.02 -12.78 5.99
CA LEU A 245 2.07 -12.55 5.00
C LEU A 245 3.08 -13.72 4.95
N ARG A 246 3.42 -14.29 6.11
CA ARG A 246 4.24 -15.51 6.22
C ARG A 246 3.65 -16.68 5.43
N ASP A 247 2.35 -16.89 5.51
CA ASP A 247 1.67 -17.95 4.76
C ASP A 247 1.74 -17.68 3.25
N LEU A 248 1.55 -16.42 2.83
CA LEU A 248 1.64 -16.04 1.42
C LEU A 248 3.03 -16.28 0.85
N VAL A 249 4.09 -15.93 1.58
CA VAL A 249 5.47 -16.19 1.13
C VAL A 249 5.67 -17.68 0.91
N ARG A 250 5.22 -18.55 1.82
CA ARG A 250 5.31 -20.01 1.67
C ARG A 250 4.52 -20.55 0.48
N GLN A 251 3.36 -19.97 0.20
CA GLN A 251 2.56 -20.37 -0.96
C GLN A 251 3.18 -19.87 -2.26
N ALA A 252 3.74 -18.65 -2.27
CA ALA A 252 4.39 -18.07 -3.44
C ALA A 252 5.50 -18.96 -4.00
N LEU A 253 6.29 -19.62 -3.13
CA LEU A 253 7.35 -20.55 -3.54
C LEU A 253 6.84 -21.76 -4.34
N ARG A 254 5.56 -22.12 -4.18
CA ARG A 254 4.92 -23.22 -4.93
C ARG A 254 4.36 -22.78 -6.27
N MET A 255 4.44 -21.48 -6.59
CA MET A 255 3.88 -20.88 -7.80
C MET A 255 4.93 -20.68 -8.90
N ARG A 256 6.10 -21.32 -8.78
CA ARG A 256 7.26 -21.19 -9.68
C ARG A 256 7.62 -19.70 -9.96
N PRO A 257 7.89 -18.89 -8.92
CA PRO A 257 8.31 -17.51 -9.13
C PRO A 257 9.74 -17.46 -9.67
N ASP A 258 9.98 -16.61 -10.67
CA ASP A 258 11.33 -16.17 -11.01
C ASP A 258 11.75 -15.04 -10.07
N ARG A 259 10.80 -14.18 -9.65
CA ARG A 259 10.98 -13.15 -8.63
C ARG A 259 9.98 -13.31 -7.50
N LEU A 260 10.47 -13.53 -6.29
CA LEU A 260 9.66 -13.44 -5.06
C LEU A 260 9.76 -12.02 -4.49
N VAL A 261 8.62 -11.38 -4.26
CA VAL A 261 8.59 -10.04 -3.69
C VAL A 261 7.74 -10.00 -2.43
N VAL A 262 8.30 -9.44 -1.35
CA VAL A 262 7.56 -9.14 -0.12
C VAL A 262 7.31 -7.63 -0.06
N GLY A 263 6.04 -7.23 -0.11
CA GLY A 263 5.65 -5.82 -0.20
C GLY A 263 6.27 -4.96 0.90
N GLU A 264 6.16 -5.39 2.15
CA GLU A 264 6.87 -4.80 3.30
C GLU A 264 7.14 -5.87 4.37
N VAL A 265 8.40 -6.00 4.77
CA VAL A 265 8.85 -6.91 5.83
C VAL A 265 8.68 -6.21 7.17
N ARG A 266 7.74 -6.69 7.96
CA ARG A 266 7.32 -6.15 9.26
C ARG A 266 7.24 -7.17 10.39
N GLY A 267 7.40 -8.46 10.10
CA GLY A 267 7.23 -9.53 11.08
C GLY A 267 7.87 -10.86 10.68
N ALA A 268 7.20 -11.95 11.05
CA ALA A 268 7.73 -13.31 10.97
C ALA A 268 7.99 -13.83 9.54
N GLU A 269 7.43 -13.17 8.53
CA GLU A 269 7.70 -13.45 7.12
C GLU A 269 9.18 -13.24 6.75
N VAL A 270 9.96 -12.49 7.54
CA VAL A 270 11.41 -12.30 7.30
C VAL A 270 12.14 -13.63 7.21
N ALA A 271 11.79 -14.61 8.05
CA ALA A 271 12.43 -15.92 8.05
C ALA A 271 12.15 -16.70 6.75
N GLU A 272 10.90 -16.64 6.26
CA GLU A 272 10.51 -17.31 5.02
C GLU A 272 11.10 -16.60 3.79
N MET A 273 11.18 -15.26 3.83
CA MET A 273 11.82 -14.47 2.78
C MET A 273 13.31 -14.80 2.67
N LEU A 274 14.05 -14.78 3.79
CA LEU A 274 15.47 -15.09 3.78
C LEU A 274 15.73 -16.56 3.35
N ALA A 275 14.90 -17.50 3.81
CA ALA A 275 14.98 -18.89 3.35
C ALA A 275 14.71 -19.03 1.85
N ALA A 276 13.72 -18.31 1.32
CA ALA A 276 13.39 -18.33 -0.11
C ALA A 276 14.53 -17.80 -0.98
N LEU A 277 15.13 -16.68 -0.59
CA LEU A 277 16.26 -16.06 -1.30
C LEU A 277 17.49 -16.99 -1.32
N ASN A 278 17.66 -17.83 -0.31
CA ASN A 278 18.74 -18.82 -0.25
C ASN A 278 18.47 -20.13 -1.03
N THR A 279 17.26 -20.32 -1.58
CA THR A 279 16.84 -21.59 -2.22
C THR A 279 16.61 -21.44 -3.74
N GLY A 280 17.34 -20.54 -4.40
CA GLY A 280 17.32 -20.40 -5.86
C GLY A 280 16.29 -19.41 -6.40
N HIS A 281 15.71 -18.55 -5.55
CA HIS A 281 14.86 -17.43 -5.96
C HIS A 281 15.69 -16.16 -6.08
N GLU A 282 16.60 -16.15 -7.04
CA GLU A 282 17.45 -14.99 -7.35
C GLU A 282 16.61 -13.75 -7.66
N GLY A 283 17.14 -12.57 -7.37
CA GLY A 283 16.46 -11.33 -7.67
C GLY A 283 15.24 -11.02 -6.80
N GLY A 284 14.97 -11.83 -5.78
CA GLY A 284 13.89 -11.56 -4.85
C GLY A 284 14.16 -10.31 -4.01
N CYS A 285 13.09 -9.58 -3.69
CA CYS A 285 13.21 -8.24 -3.12
C CYS A 285 12.03 -7.87 -2.24
N GLY A 286 12.10 -6.71 -1.59
CA GLY A 286 11.01 -6.21 -0.78
C GLY A 286 11.30 -4.85 -0.20
N THR A 287 10.39 -4.36 0.64
CA THR A 287 10.62 -3.13 1.41
C THR A 287 10.75 -3.40 2.90
N VAL A 288 11.45 -2.52 3.61
CA VAL A 288 11.55 -2.56 5.08
C VAL A 288 11.59 -1.14 5.64
N HIS A 289 10.93 -0.90 6.76
CA HIS A 289 11.07 0.38 7.44
C HIS A 289 12.41 0.45 8.20
N ALA A 290 13.23 1.44 7.85
CA ALA A 290 14.45 1.79 8.58
C ALA A 290 14.74 3.29 8.43
N ASN A 291 15.34 3.89 9.45
CA ASN A 291 15.67 5.32 9.45
C ASN A 291 17.01 5.63 8.75
N ALA A 292 17.83 4.60 8.53
CA ALA A 292 19.09 4.67 7.79
C ALA A 292 19.39 3.27 7.22
N ALA A 293 20.18 3.20 6.14
CA ALA A 293 20.59 1.93 5.54
C ALA A 293 21.37 1.04 6.52
N GLU A 294 22.24 1.65 7.33
CA GLU A 294 23.04 0.99 8.38
C GLU A 294 22.20 0.33 9.48
N HIS A 295 20.95 0.77 9.67
CA HIS A 295 20.03 0.19 10.65
C HIS A 295 19.29 -1.04 10.12
N VAL A 296 19.38 -1.37 8.82
CA VAL A 296 18.65 -2.50 8.22
C VAL A 296 19.04 -3.84 8.85
N PRO A 297 20.32 -4.20 9.03
CA PRO A 297 20.68 -5.47 9.67
C PRO A 297 20.10 -5.62 11.08
N ALA A 298 20.20 -4.57 11.91
CA ALA A 298 19.62 -4.57 13.25
C ALA A 298 18.08 -4.68 13.23
N ARG A 299 17.42 -4.04 12.26
CA ARG A 299 15.97 -4.16 12.06
C ARG A 299 15.58 -5.59 11.70
N LEU A 300 16.29 -6.21 10.77
CA LEU A 300 16.06 -7.61 10.39
C LEU A 300 16.32 -8.55 11.56
N GLU A 301 17.34 -8.28 12.38
CA GLU A 301 17.63 -9.04 13.60
C GLU A 301 16.46 -9.02 14.59
N ALA A 302 15.89 -7.84 14.85
CA ALA A 302 14.71 -7.72 15.71
C ALA A 302 13.51 -8.51 15.17
N LEU A 303 13.27 -8.43 13.86
CA LEU A 303 12.19 -9.17 13.20
C LEU A 303 12.42 -10.69 13.21
N GLY A 304 13.65 -11.13 12.95
CA GLY A 304 14.00 -12.55 12.97
C GLY A 304 13.94 -13.14 14.36
N THR A 305 14.35 -12.38 15.38
CA THR A 305 14.19 -12.78 16.79
C THR A 305 12.71 -13.01 17.12
N ALA A 306 11.84 -12.08 16.71
CA ALA A 306 10.40 -12.25 16.88
C ALA A 306 9.83 -13.43 16.06
N ALA A 307 10.52 -13.86 15.00
CA ALA A 307 10.20 -15.02 14.19
C ALA A 307 10.77 -16.35 14.74
N GLY A 308 11.57 -16.30 15.81
CA GLY A 308 12.22 -17.46 16.42
C GLY A 308 13.60 -17.82 15.85
N LEU A 309 14.21 -16.94 15.05
CA LEU A 309 15.61 -17.07 14.63
C LEU A 309 16.53 -16.45 15.68
N ASP A 310 17.58 -17.16 16.08
CA ASP A 310 18.66 -16.53 16.83
C ASP A 310 19.47 -15.57 15.93
N ARG A 311 20.25 -14.71 16.58
CA ARG A 311 21.06 -13.70 15.90
C ARG A 311 22.02 -14.30 14.87
N THR A 312 22.73 -15.37 15.23
CA THR A 312 23.72 -16.00 14.36
C THR A 312 23.05 -16.63 13.13
N ALA A 313 21.94 -17.33 13.31
CA ALA A 313 21.15 -17.92 12.25
C ALA A 313 20.62 -16.85 11.29
N LEU A 314 20.10 -15.73 11.83
CA LEU A 314 19.65 -14.62 11.00
C LEU A 314 20.79 -14.02 10.17
N HIS A 315 21.93 -13.67 10.78
CA HIS A 315 23.05 -13.07 10.05
C HIS A 315 23.66 -14.04 9.03
N SER A 316 23.69 -15.33 9.34
CA SER A 316 24.09 -16.37 8.39
C SER A 316 23.17 -16.40 7.16
N GLN A 317 21.85 -16.42 7.36
CA GLN A 317 20.88 -16.37 6.25
C GLN A 317 20.93 -15.04 5.50
N LEU A 318 21.03 -13.92 6.20
CA LEU A 318 21.02 -12.58 5.64
C LEU A 318 22.15 -12.37 4.64
N ALA A 319 23.39 -12.73 5.01
CA ALA A 319 24.52 -12.51 4.12
C ALA A 319 24.58 -13.47 2.92
N ALA A 320 23.85 -14.59 2.96
CA ALA A 320 23.69 -15.45 1.78
C ALA A 320 22.51 -14.98 0.91
N ALA A 321 21.47 -14.41 1.53
CA ALA A 321 20.22 -14.07 0.86
C ALA A 321 20.21 -12.69 0.21
N LEU A 322 20.82 -11.68 0.84
CA LEU A 322 20.64 -10.27 0.46
C LEU A 322 21.95 -9.65 -0.07
N SER A 323 21.87 -9.02 -1.24
CA SER A 323 23.03 -8.42 -1.90
C SER A 323 23.13 -6.91 -1.67
N VAL A 324 22.00 -6.21 -1.74
CA VAL A 324 21.96 -4.74 -1.76
C VAL A 324 20.83 -4.17 -0.88
N VAL A 325 21.09 -3.02 -0.26
CA VAL A 325 20.07 -2.17 0.36
C VAL A 325 20.02 -0.84 -0.38
N VAL A 326 18.84 -0.48 -0.90
CA VAL A 326 18.58 0.85 -1.49
C VAL A 326 17.81 1.67 -0.46
N HIS A 327 18.33 2.82 -0.05
CA HIS A 327 17.73 3.61 1.02
C HIS A 327 17.07 4.88 0.48
N LEU A 328 15.81 5.12 0.84
CA LEU A 328 15.08 6.34 0.51
C LEU A 328 14.87 7.23 1.72
N VAL A 329 15.02 8.53 1.48
CA VAL A 329 14.71 9.59 2.44
C VAL A 329 13.62 10.49 1.88
N ARG A 330 12.85 11.08 2.79
CA ARG A 330 12.02 12.25 2.51
C ARG A 330 12.69 13.46 3.16
N ASP A 331 13.20 14.38 2.35
CA ASP A 331 13.89 15.56 2.88
C ASP A 331 12.90 16.56 3.52
N ARG A 332 13.45 17.59 4.18
CA ARG A 332 12.64 18.64 4.84
C ARG A 332 11.77 19.43 3.87
N ALA A 333 12.12 19.46 2.58
CA ALA A 333 11.30 20.07 1.53
C ALA A 333 10.22 19.10 1.01
N GLY A 334 10.08 17.92 1.60
CA GLY A 334 9.10 16.90 1.24
C GLY A 334 9.50 16.04 0.05
N ARG A 335 10.66 16.26 -0.56
CA ARG A 335 11.12 15.51 -1.73
C ARG A 335 11.59 14.13 -1.33
N ARG A 336 11.16 13.13 -2.10
CA ARG A 336 11.51 11.71 -1.94
C ARG A 336 12.68 11.41 -2.86
N ARG A 337 13.78 10.90 -2.32
CA ARG A 337 14.95 10.49 -3.12
C ARG A 337 15.63 9.24 -2.57
N VAL A 338 16.31 8.51 -3.44
CA VAL A 338 17.32 7.52 -3.04
C VAL A 338 18.47 8.29 -2.42
N ALA A 339 18.75 8.09 -1.13
CA ALA A 339 19.90 8.69 -0.48
C ALA A 339 21.16 7.90 -0.84
N ASP A 340 21.14 6.60 -0.58
CA ASP A 340 22.33 5.75 -0.64
C ASP A 340 21.98 4.34 -1.12
N VAL A 341 22.95 3.67 -1.73
CA VAL A 341 22.91 2.24 -2.05
C VAL A 341 24.05 1.57 -1.31
N HIS A 342 23.74 0.55 -0.53
CA HIS A 342 24.70 -0.18 0.29
C HIS A 342 24.81 -1.64 -0.16
N VAL A 343 26.02 -2.18 -0.11
CA VAL A 343 26.28 -3.64 -0.17
C VAL A 343 26.38 -4.21 1.24
N LEU A 344 26.33 -5.54 1.36
CA LEU A 344 26.46 -6.24 2.63
C LEU A 344 27.87 -6.86 2.78
N GLU A 345 28.42 -6.76 3.99
CA GLU A 345 29.68 -7.39 4.40
C GLU A 345 29.51 -8.08 5.76
N ARG A 346 30.47 -8.95 6.11
CA ARG A 346 30.53 -9.64 7.41
C ARG A 346 31.72 -9.15 8.22
N ASP A 347 31.52 -8.94 9.51
CA ASP A 347 32.62 -8.67 10.44
C ASP A 347 33.33 -9.97 10.87
N ALA A 348 34.34 -9.85 11.72
CA ALA A 348 35.10 -10.99 12.24
C ALA A 348 34.24 -11.96 13.08
N ALA A 349 33.11 -11.51 13.63
CA ALA A 349 32.15 -12.34 14.35
C ALA A 349 31.10 -12.99 13.43
N GLY A 350 31.16 -12.72 12.12
CA GLY A 350 30.20 -13.21 11.13
C GLY A 350 28.89 -12.43 11.10
N LEU A 351 28.81 -11.28 11.79
CA LEU A 351 27.65 -10.41 11.78
C LEU A 351 27.65 -9.53 10.53
N VAL A 352 26.47 -9.38 9.94
CA VAL A 352 26.27 -8.60 8.73
C VAL A 352 26.13 -7.13 9.08
N PHE A 353 26.87 -6.29 8.37
CA PHE A 353 26.69 -4.85 8.34
C PHE A 353 26.63 -4.36 6.91
N THR A 354 26.13 -3.14 6.71
CA THR A 354 26.05 -2.53 5.39
C THR A 354 27.22 -1.61 5.13
N VAL A 355 27.69 -1.55 3.90
CA VAL A 355 28.76 -0.67 3.44
C VAL A 355 28.23 0.23 2.31
N PRO A 356 28.33 1.56 2.42
CA PRO A 356 27.88 2.46 1.37
C PRO A 356 28.68 2.17 0.10
N ALA A 357 27.97 1.91 -0.99
CA ALA A 357 28.51 1.71 -2.33
C ALA A 357 28.26 2.92 -3.22
N LEU A 358 27.12 3.59 -3.03
CA LEU A 358 26.76 4.82 -3.71
C LEU A 358 26.10 5.77 -2.71
N SER A 359 26.38 7.06 -2.83
CA SER A 359 25.70 8.14 -2.11
C SER A 359 25.19 9.20 -3.09
N TRP A 360 24.13 9.91 -2.73
CA TRP A 360 23.55 10.94 -3.60
C TRP A 360 24.51 12.10 -3.85
N GLY A 361 24.82 12.39 -5.11
CA GLY A 361 25.56 13.57 -5.56
C GLY A 361 24.72 14.52 -6.42
N ALA A 362 25.26 15.70 -6.71
CA ALA A 362 24.58 16.72 -7.52
C ALA A 362 24.37 16.29 -8.98
N ASP A 363 25.39 15.63 -9.56
CA ASP A 363 25.42 15.25 -10.98
C ASP A 363 25.15 13.76 -11.22
N GLY A 364 24.88 12.99 -10.17
CA GLY A 364 24.78 11.54 -10.20
C GLY A 364 25.09 10.91 -8.85
N PHE A 365 25.18 9.58 -8.79
CA PHE A 365 25.70 8.92 -7.61
C PHE A 365 27.22 9.15 -7.47
N VAL A 366 27.67 9.36 -6.24
CA VAL A 366 29.09 9.33 -5.85
C VAL A 366 29.45 7.90 -5.47
N HIS A 367 30.57 7.40 -6.00
CA HIS A 367 31.06 6.06 -5.68
C HIS A 367 31.71 6.05 -4.30
N GLU A 368 31.23 5.16 -3.43
CA GLU A 368 31.72 4.99 -2.06
C GLU A 368 32.58 3.72 -1.96
N ARG A 369 33.11 3.43 -0.78
CA ARG A 369 34.00 2.27 -0.54
C ARG A 369 33.42 0.91 -0.98
N GLY A 370 32.09 0.75 -0.95
CA GLY A 370 31.39 -0.46 -1.39
C GLY A 370 31.18 -0.57 -2.91
N TRP A 371 31.57 0.45 -3.69
CA TRP A 371 31.33 0.50 -5.13
C TRP A 371 31.92 -0.70 -5.87
N ALA A 372 33.20 -1.03 -5.63
CA ALA A 372 33.85 -2.14 -6.31
C ALA A 372 33.13 -3.49 -6.07
N ARG A 373 32.55 -3.66 -4.88
CA ARG A 373 31.73 -4.83 -4.56
C ARG A 373 30.40 -4.81 -5.32
N LEU A 374 29.71 -3.67 -5.37
CA LEU A 374 28.48 -3.53 -6.13
C LEU A 374 28.71 -3.78 -7.63
N GLU A 375 29.75 -3.18 -8.20
CA GLU A 375 30.16 -3.38 -9.60
C GLU A 375 30.46 -4.85 -9.89
N SER A 376 31.19 -5.54 -9.01
CA SER A 376 31.43 -6.98 -9.13
C SER A 376 30.15 -7.82 -9.06
N LEU A 377 29.15 -7.40 -8.27
CA LEU A 377 27.87 -8.11 -8.16
C LEU A 377 27.00 -7.89 -9.41
N ILE A 378 26.99 -6.67 -9.94
CA ILE A 378 26.28 -6.32 -11.17
C ILE A 378 26.95 -6.98 -12.39
N GLY A 379 28.26 -7.18 -12.35
CA GLY A 379 29.02 -7.80 -13.43
C GLY A 379 28.93 -6.98 -14.73
N GLY A 380 28.80 -7.67 -15.87
CA GLY A 380 28.72 -7.05 -17.20
C GLY A 380 27.37 -6.42 -17.56
N ALA A 381 26.47 -6.21 -16.59
CA ALA A 381 25.13 -5.66 -16.83
C ALA A 381 25.08 -4.11 -16.86
N MET A 382 26.22 -3.42 -16.78
CA MET A 382 26.31 -1.95 -16.84
C MET A 382 26.38 -1.37 -18.26
#